data_AF-A0A524LZV5-F1
#
_entry.id   AF-A0A524LZV5-F1
#
_cell.length_a   1.000
_cell.length_b   1.000
_cell.length_c   1.000
_cell.angle_alpha   90.00
_cell.angle_beta   90.00
_cell.angle_gamma   90.00
#
_symmetry.space_group_name_H-M   'P 1'
#
loop_
_entity.id
_entity.type
_entity.pdbx_description
1 polymer ?
#
loop_
_entity_poly.entity_id
_entity_poly.type
_entity_poly.pdbx_seq_one_letter_code
_entity_poly.pdbx_strand_id
1 'polypeptide(L)'
;MNRKVGMLSVFALALFMMSVFIPITESIGISMGIQYTDSVNQPSQVASETGLEGRNSPMSMLVYTEFIETVSSVGHNEFRNTIDSIEETYGYWFNYDNLTDYAELESHIWAYDVFLIPEQEQIYQDNVSSLVPVWSTFLLDWVNEGGIIIMMDFVSDETIYAPLIPIYNETGLMNIE
;
A
#
# COMPACT_ATOMS: atom_id res chain seq x y z
N MET A 1 23.65 31.73 -31.97
CA MET A 1 24.09 30.46 -31.36
C MET A 1 24.00 30.54 -29.83
N ASN A 2 22.89 30.00 -29.30
CA ASN A 2 22.70 29.29 -28.01
C ASN A 2 23.37 29.79 -26.72
N ARG A 3 23.03 30.99 -26.22
CA ARG A 3 23.36 31.40 -24.83
C ARG A 3 22.56 30.64 -23.75
N LYS A 4 21.41 30.05 -24.09
CA LYS A 4 20.55 29.31 -23.14
C LYS A 4 21.07 27.91 -22.79
N VAL A 5 21.87 27.30 -23.66
CA VAL A 5 22.46 25.96 -23.43
C VAL A 5 23.65 26.05 -22.46
N GLY A 6 24.38 27.16 -22.48
CA GLY A 6 25.53 27.37 -21.58
C GLY A 6 25.16 27.46 -20.10
N MET A 7 24.04 28.11 -19.74
CA MET A 7 23.61 28.18 -18.33
C MET A 7 23.10 26.84 -17.79
N LEU A 8 22.39 26.06 -18.61
CA LEU A 8 21.82 24.79 -18.17
C LEU A 8 22.91 23.74 -17.88
N SER A 9 23.96 23.69 -18.71
CA SER A 9 25.13 22.81 -18.47
C SER A 9 25.95 23.24 -17.26
N VAL A 10 26.06 24.53 -16.96
CA VAL A 10 26.76 25.00 -15.75
C VAL A 10 25.97 24.64 -14.49
N PHE A 11 24.65 24.70 -14.54
CA PHE A 11 23.79 24.32 -13.41
C PHE A 11 23.81 22.81 -13.13
N ALA A 12 23.79 21.98 -14.19
CA ALA A 12 23.91 20.53 -14.06
C ALA A 12 25.31 20.09 -13.54
N LEU A 13 26.37 20.78 -13.97
CA LEU A 13 27.74 20.51 -13.48
C LEU A 13 27.91 20.92 -12.00
N ALA A 14 27.26 22.01 -11.57
CA ALA A 14 27.27 22.43 -10.17
C ALA A 14 26.51 21.46 -9.25
N LEU A 15 25.39 20.88 -9.71
CA LEU A 15 24.66 19.84 -8.98
C LEU A 15 25.46 18.53 -8.87
N PHE A 16 26.20 18.14 -9.92
CA PHE A 16 27.01 16.92 -9.91
C PHE A 16 28.29 17.04 -9.05
N MET A 17 28.85 18.25 -8.87
CA MET A 17 30.03 18.46 -8.01
C MET A 17 29.69 18.58 -6.52
N MET A 18 28.41 18.78 -6.17
CA MET A 18 27.93 18.79 -4.78
C MET A 18 27.70 17.38 -4.21
N SER A 19 27.59 16.34 -5.04
CA SER A 19 27.31 14.96 -4.59
C SER A 19 28.55 14.13 -4.21
N VAL A 20 29.76 14.67 -4.36
CA VAL A 20 31.02 13.92 -4.18
C VAL A 20 31.73 14.19 -2.84
N PHE A 21 31.14 14.99 -1.95
CA PHE A 21 31.69 15.23 -0.61
C PHE A 21 30.69 14.88 0.49
N ILE A 22 30.54 13.58 0.77
CA ILE A 22 30.12 13.12 2.09
C ILE A 22 31.42 12.84 2.87
N PRO A 23 31.75 13.60 3.93
CA PRO A 23 32.87 13.27 4.77
C PRO A 23 32.56 11.98 5.54
N ILE A 24 33.28 10.91 5.19
CA ILE A 24 33.35 9.70 6.00
C ILE A 24 34.22 10.04 7.21
N THR A 25 33.61 10.56 8.27
CA THR A 25 34.23 10.56 9.59
C THR A 25 33.83 9.29 10.29
N GLU A 26 34.74 8.32 10.27
CA GLU A 26 34.78 7.22 11.21
C GLU A 26 34.98 7.73 12.63
N SER A 27 34.16 7.22 13.55
CA SER A 27 34.45 6.80 14.92
C SER A 27 33.07 6.77 15.63
N ILE A 28 32.63 5.78 16.40
CA ILE A 28 33.29 4.95 17.41
C ILE A 28 32.41 3.70 17.63
N GLY A 29 33.04 2.50 17.63
CA GLY A 29 32.66 1.35 18.46
C GLY A 29 31.24 0.76 18.33
N ILE A 30 31.03 -0.13 17.36
CA ILE A 30 29.96 -1.13 17.47
C ILE A 30 30.51 -2.30 18.29
N SER A 31 30.25 -2.27 19.59
CA SER A 31 30.16 -3.52 20.36
C SER A 31 29.07 -4.35 19.72
N MET A 32 29.41 -5.52 19.16
CA MET A 32 28.42 -6.55 18.84
C MET A 32 27.82 -7.08 20.14
N GLY A 33 26.95 -6.29 20.76
CA GLY A 33 25.90 -6.80 21.60
C GLY A 33 24.79 -7.23 20.68
N ILE A 34 24.62 -8.54 20.50
CA ILE A 34 23.35 -9.08 20.04
C ILE A 34 22.33 -8.66 21.11
N GLN A 35 21.63 -7.55 20.89
CA GLN A 35 20.40 -7.29 21.62
C GLN A 35 19.37 -8.22 21.00
N TYR A 36 19.21 -9.39 21.61
CA TYR A 36 17.91 -10.03 21.65
C TYR A 36 16.98 -9.07 22.39
N THR A 37 16.33 -8.17 21.66
CA THR A 37 15.12 -7.54 22.17
C THR A 37 14.04 -8.58 22.10
N ASP A 38 13.80 -9.26 23.22
CA ASP A 38 12.48 -9.82 23.54
C ASP A 38 11.46 -8.65 23.53
N SER A 39 11.02 -8.22 22.35
CA SER A 39 10.03 -7.14 22.19
C SER A 39 8.62 -7.68 22.01
N VAL A 40 8.32 -8.87 22.53
CA VAL A 40 6.97 -9.46 22.51
C VAL A 40 6.01 -8.74 23.48
N ASN A 41 6.49 -7.76 24.26
CA ASN A 41 5.70 -7.04 25.26
C ASN A 41 5.71 -5.51 25.12
N GLN A 42 6.10 -4.94 23.97
CA GLN A 42 5.71 -3.54 23.72
C GLN A 42 4.23 -3.51 23.34
N PRO A 43 3.37 -2.74 24.04
CA PRO A 43 2.04 -2.49 23.52
C PRO A 43 2.22 -1.84 22.15
N SER A 44 1.63 -2.46 21.12
CA SER A 44 1.56 -1.87 19.79
C SER A 44 1.02 -0.45 19.95
N GLN A 45 1.83 0.58 19.70
CA GLN A 45 1.29 1.92 19.59
C GLN A 45 0.38 1.92 18.37
N VAL A 46 -0.90 2.17 18.60
CA VAL A 46 -1.87 2.29 17.52
C VAL A 46 -1.44 3.50 16.70
N ALA A 47 -1.30 3.35 15.38
CA ALA A 47 -0.97 4.45 14.47
C ALA A 47 -1.91 5.66 14.63
N SER A 48 -3.08 5.47 15.25
CA SER A 48 -4.08 6.50 15.52
C SER A 48 -3.76 7.46 16.68
N GLU A 49 -2.82 7.15 17.59
CA GLU A 49 -2.58 8.03 18.76
C GLU A 49 -1.95 9.39 18.38
N THR A 50 -1.32 9.50 17.20
CA THR A 50 -0.76 10.75 16.66
C THR A 50 -1.47 11.26 15.39
N GLY A 51 -2.46 10.53 14.88
CA GLY A 51 -3.05 10.79 13.56
C GLY A 51 -2.00 10.78 12.42
N LEU A 52 -2.35 11.35 11.27
CA LEU A 52 -1.42 11.55 10.14
C LEU A 52 -0.47 12.75 10.36
N GLU A 53 -0.61 13.49 11.46
CA GLU A 53 0.09 14.76 11.73
C GLU A 53 1.62 14.61 11.91
N GLY A 54 2.13 13.37 11.99
CA GLY A 54 3.56 13.06 12.01
C GLY A 54 4.15 12.61 10.66
N ARG A 55 3.34 12.48 9.59
CA ARG A 55 3.84 12.05 8.29
C ARG A 55 4.41 13.23 7.51
N ASN A 56 5.51 12.97 6.80
CA ASN A 56 6.12 13.95 5.88
C ASN A 56 5.39 13.99 4.51
N SER A 57 4.44 13.09 4.28
CA SER A 57 3.65 12.99 3.05
C SER A 57 2.25 12.43 3.33
N PRO A 58 1.25 12.74 2.48
CA PRO A 58 -0.05 12.05 2.49
C PRO A 58 0.10 10.53 2.48
N MET A 59 -0.90 9.85 3.04
CA MET A 59 -1.05 8.41 2.89
C MET A 59 -1.56 8.11 1.49
N SER A 60 -0.83 7.25 0.79
CA SER A 60 -1.15 6.82 -0.56
C SER A 60 -1.79 5.43 -0.53
N MET A 61 -2.94 5.29 -1.18
CA MET A 61 -3.70 4.04 -1.22
C MET A 61 -3.94 3.60 -2.66
N LEU A 62 -3.66 2.33 -2.95
CA LEU A 62 -4.12 1.69 -4.18
C LEU A 62 -5.43 0.96 -3.86
N VAL A 63 -6.50 1.22 -4.61
CA VAL A 63 -7.81 0.62 -4.36
C VAL A 63 -8.19 -0.32 -5.49
N TYR A 64 -8.48 -1.58 -5.19
CA TYR A 64 -8.89 -2.54 -6.22
C TYR A 64 -10.37 -2.37 -6.58
N THR A 65 -10.66 -1.98 -7.83
CA THR A 65 -12.02 -1.62 -8.26
C THR A 65 -12.47 -2.34 -9.54
N GLU A 66 -11.88 -3.47 -9.88
CA GLU A 66 -12.21 -4.20 -11.11
C GLU A 66 -13.64 -4.78 -11.07
N PHE A 67 -14.09 -5.24 -9.90
CA PHE A 67 -15.38 -5.94 -9.74
C PHE A 67 -16.33 -5.26 -8.74
N ILE A 68 -16.13 -3.96 -8.45
CA ILE A 68 -17.00 -3.22 -7.53
C ILE A 68 -18.33 -2.83 -8.19
N GLU A 69 -19.37 -2.62 -7.38
CA GLU A 69 -20.61 -2.00 -7.83
C GLU A 69 -20.44 -0.48 -8.01
N THR A 70 -20.40 -0.02 -9.26
CA THR A 70 -20.28 1.42 -9.58
C THR A 70 -21.62 2.12 -9.77
N VAL A 71 -22.75 1.45 -9.51
CA VAL A 71 -24.09 1.98 -9.83
C VAL A 71 -24.52 2.99 -8.77
N SER A 72 -24.49 4.28 -9.12
CA SER A 72 -24.79 5.40 -8.21
C SER A 72 -26.25 5.53 -7.78
N SER A 73 -27.17 4.72 -8.34
CA SER A 73 -28.59 4.73 -7.97
C SER A 73 -28.95 3.80 -6.82
N VAL A 74 -27.99 3.02 -6.32
CA VAL A 74 -28.21 2.09 -5.21
C VAL A 74 -27.64 2.74 -3.94
N GLY A 75 -28.42 2.77 -2.86
CA GLY A 75 -27.96 3.28 -1.56
C GLY A 75 -26.90 2.41 -0.87
N HIS A 76 -26.37 1.41 -1.60
CA HIS A 76 -25.39 0.41 -1.20
C HIS A 76 -24.24 0.51 -2.21
N ASN A 77 -23.49 1.61 -2.15
CA ASN A 77 -22.23 1.72 -2.88
C ASN A 77 -21.12 1.77 -1.84
N GLU A 78 -20.73 0.59 -1.38
CA GLU A 78 -19.78 0.35 -0.30
C GLU A 78 -18.44 1.03 -0.60
N PHE A 79 -17.98 0.93 -1.85
CA PHE A 79 -16.79 1.64 -2.31
C PHE A 79 -16.91 3.16 -2.10
N ARG A 80 -17.98 3.81 -2.60
CA ARG A 80 -18.16 5.26 -2.45
C ARG A 80 -18.30 5.67 -1.00
N ASN A 81 -19.12 4.96 -0.23
CA ASN A 81 -19.30 5.23 1.19
C ASN A 81 -17.96 5.14 1.95
N THR A 82 -17.11 4.17 1.61
CA THR A 82 -15.79 3.99 2.22
C THR A 82 -14.84 5.13 1.85
N ILE A 83 -14.70 5.40 0.56
CA ILE A 83 -13.78 6.43 0.07
C ILE A 83 -14.22 7.83 0.53
N ASP A 84 -15.51 8.15 0.45
CA ASP A 84 -16.06 9.44 0.87
C ASP A 84 -15.84 9.65 2.38
N SER A 85 -15.98 8.60 3.19
CA SER A 85 -15.71 8.68 4.64
C SER A 85 -14.23 8.91 4.96
N ILE A 86 -13.32 8.27 4.22
CA ILE A 86 -11.88 8.46 4.36
C ILE A 86 -11.50 9.89 3.92
N GLU A 87 -12.03 10.35 2.79
CA GLU A 87 -11.79 11.70 2.28
C GLU A 87 -12.33 12.78 3.22
N GLU A 88 -13.53 12.59 3.78
CA GLU A 88 -14.11 13.50 4.79
C GLU A 88 -13.24 13.58 6.04
N THR A 89 -12.65 12.46 6.46
CA THR A 89 -11.83 12.38 7.68
C THR A 89 -10.43 12.96 7.50
N TYR A 90 -9.75 12.66 6.39
CA TYR A 90 -8.33 12.94 6.21
C TYR A 90 -8.04 14.04 5.18
N GLY A 91 -8.99 14.36 4.30
CA GLY A 91 -8.87 15.39 3.27
C GLY A 91 -7.57 15.25 2.46
N TYR A 92 -6.78 16.32 2.40
CA TYR A 92 -5.55 16.38 1.61
C TYR A 92 -4.42 15.45 2.11
N TRP A 93 -4.55 14.85 3.30
CA TRP A 93 -3.60 13.85 3.79
C TRP A 93 -3.87 12.44 3.25
N PHE A 94 -4.87 12.30 2.39
CA PHE A 94 -5.24 11.06 1.73
C PHE A 94 -5.26 11.26 0.22
N ASN A 95 -4.64 10.34 -0.50
CA ASN A 95 -4.82 10.19 -1.93
C ASN A 95 -4.95 8.72 -2.29
N TYR A 96 -5.73 8.43 -3.33
CA TYR A 96 -5.85 7.07 -3.83
C TYR A 96 -5.88 7.03 -5.34
N ASP A 97 -5.41 5.91 -5.87
CA ASP A 97 -5.58 5.52 -7.27
C ASP A 97 -6.35 4.21 -7.34
N ASN A 98 -7.03 3.98 -8.46
CA ASN A 98 -7.78 2.74 -8.68
C ASN A 98 -6.93 1.75 -9.48
N LEU A 99 -6.85 0.51 -9.00
CA LEU A 99 -6.40 -0.64 -9.75
C LEU A 99 -7.61 -1.31 -10.38
N THR A 100 -7.69 -1.28 -11.71
CA THR A 100 -8.81 -1.88 -12.48
C THR A 100 -8.42 -3.16 -13.21
N ASP A 101 -7.18 -3.61 -13.08
CA ASP A 101 -6.66 -4.85 -13.66
C ASP A 101 -5.78 -5.55 -12.61
N TYR A 102 -6.22 -6.71 -12.14
CA TYR A 102 -5.49 -7.49 -11.15
C TYR A 102 -4.06 -7.87 -11.60
N ALA A 103 -3.81 -7.97 -12.91
CA ALA A 103 -2.51 -8.33 -13.46
C ALA A 103 -1.47 -7.20 -13.31
N GLU A 104 -1.92 -5.97 -13.05
CA GLU A 104 -1.05 -4.81 -12.88
C GLU A 104 -0.67 -4.54 -11.42
N LEU A 105 -1.15 -5.34 -10.45
CA LEU A 105 -0.91 -5.07 -9.02
C LEU A 105 0.59 -4.98 -8.68
N GLU A 106 1.40 -5.93 -9.14
CA GLU A 106 2.84 -5.99 -8.81
C GLU A 106 3.58 -4.72 -9.26
N SER A 107 3.25 -4.18 -10.43
CA SER A 107 3.94 -3.01 -10.98
C SER A 107 3.53 -1.69 -10.31
N HIS A 108 2.43 -1.67 -9.57
CA HIS A 108 1.88 -0.47 -8.93
C HIS A 108 2.07 -0.46 -7.41
N ILE A 109 1.87 -1.59 -6.74
CA ILE A 109 1.70 -1.66 -5.27
C ILE A 109 2.87 -1.05 -4.48
N TRP A 110 4.10 -1.14 -5.01
CA TRP A 110 5.31 -0.61 -4.38
C TRP A 110 5.37 0.92 -4.27
N ALA A 111 4.47 1.64 -4.96
CA ALA A 111 4.35 3.09 -4.85
C ALA A 111 3.36 3.54 -3.77
N TYR A 112 2.65 2.62 -3.12
CA TYR A 112 1.57 2.91 -2.18
C TYR A 112 1.87 2.37 -0.78
N ASP A 113 1.33 3.04 0.23
CA ASP A 113 1.41 2.59 1.63
C ASP A 113 0.35 1.51 1.93
N VAL A 114 -0.83 1.66 1.33
CA VAL A 114 -2.01 0.83 1.61
C VAL A 114 -2.55 0.23 0.31
N PHE A 115 -2.89 -1.06 0.35
CA PHE A 115 -3.70 -1.71 -0.66
C PHE A 115 -5.08 -2.02 -0.08
N LEU A 116 -6.10 -1.32 -0.58
CA LEU A 116 -7.50 -1.49 -0.16
C LEU A 116 -8.23 -2.33 -1.19
N ILE A 117 -8.83 -3.42 -0.72
CA ILE A 117 -9.74 -4.27 -1.48
C ILE A 117 -11.13 -4.04 -0.86
N PRO A 118 -11.94 -3.10 -1.39
CA PRO A 118 -13.34 -2.97 -0.98
C PRO A 118 -14.11 -4.23 -1.36
N GLU A 119 -15.36 -4.34 -0.91
CA GLU A 119 -16.26 -5.41 -1.36
C GLU A 119 -16.29 -5.47 -2.89
N GLN A 120 -16.22 -6.69 -3.44
CA GLN A 120 -16.16 -6.93 -4.89
C GLN A 120 -17.46 -7.60 -5.32
N GLU A 121 -18.54 -6.83 -5.42
CA GLU A 121 -19.92 -7.34 -5.55
C GLU A 121 -20.14 -8.15 -6.84
N GLN A 122 -19.27 -7.98 -7.83
CA GLN A 122 -19.35 -8.66 -9.14
C GLN A 122 -18.28 -9.74 -9.32
N ILE A 123 -17.50 -10.06 -8.29
CA ILE A 123 -16.46 -11.08 -8.39
C ILE A 123 -17.04 -12.48 -8.27
N TYR A 124 -16.51 -13.40 -9.06
CA TYR A 124 -16.82 -14.84 -8.96
C TYR A 124 -15.56 -15.64 -8.65
N GLN A 125 -15.75 -16.87 -8.19
CA GLN A 125 -14.65 -17.80 -7.83
C GLN A 125 -13.64 -18.02 -8.98
N ASP A 126 -14.08 -18.01 -10.23
CA ASP A 126 -13.19 -18.12 -11.40
C ASP A 126 -12.25 -16.91 -11.55
N ASN A 127 -12.72 -15.70 -11.20
CA ASN A 127 -11.89 -14.50 -11.17
C ASN A 127 -10.81 -14.60 -10.09
N VAL A 128 -11.21 -15.04 -8.89
CA VAL A 128 -10.31 -15.22 -7.74
C VAL A 128 -9.23 -16.25 -8.05
N SER A 129 -9.61 -17.37 -8.68
CA SER A 129 -8.68 -18.43 -9.11
C SER A 129 -7.64 -17.93 -10.12
N SER A 130 -7.94 -16.86 -10.85
CA SER A 130 -7.01 -16.22 -11.80
C SER A 130 -6.09 -15.20 -11.11
N LEU A 131 -6.62 -14.50 -10.11
CA LEU A 131 -5.96 -13.41 -9.40
C LEU A 131 -4.97 -13.89 -8.33
N VAL A 132 -5.35 -14.91 -7.55
CA VAL A 132 -4.54 -15.42 -6.42
C VAL A 132 -3.12 -15.85 -6.86
N PRO A 133 -2.93 -16.61 -7.96
CA PRO A 133 -1.59 -16.98 -8.42
C PRO A 133 -0.71 -15.79 -8.82
N VAL A 134 -1.32 -14.68 -9.25
CA VAL A 134 -0.58 -13.45 -9.60
C VAL A 134 -0.16 -12.70 -8.34
N TRP A 135 -1.07 -12.57 -7.37
CA TRP A 135 -0.82 -11.77 -6.17
C TRP A 135 0.07 -12.48 -5.14
N SER A 136 -0.05 -13.80 -5.02
CA SER A 136 0.71 -14.61 -4.06
C SER A 136 2.22 -14.58 -4.25
N THR A 137 2.72 -14.14 -5.41
CA THR A 137 4.16 -14.12 -5.70
C THR A 137 4.91 -12.98 -5.01
N PHE A 138 4.22 -11.89 -4.61
CA PHE A 138 4.88 -10.70 -4.06
C PHE A 138 4.16 -10.09 -2.85
N LEU A 139 2.87 -10.39 -2.60
CA LEU A 139 2.11 -9.70 -1.55
C LEU A 139 2.72 -9.87 -0.15
N LEU A 140 3.20 -11.08 0.19
CA LEU A 140 3.85 -11.33 1.46
C LEU A 140 5.14 -10.50 1.62
N ASP A 141 5.94 -10.39 0.56
CA ASP A 141 7.16 -9.59 0.57
C ASP A 141 6.83 -8.09 0.74
N TRP A 142 5.82 -7.59 0.03
CA TRP A 142 5.37 -6.21 0.17
C TRP A 142 4.88 -5.89 1.59
N VAL A 143 4.11 -6.79 2.22
CA VAL A 143 3.67 -6.64 3.61
C VAL A 143 4.85 -6.70 4.59
N ASN A 144 5.83 -7.57 4.37
CA ASN A 144 7.03 -7.65 5.20
C ASN A 144 7.89 -6.36 5.14
N GLU A 145 7.83 -5.63 4.03
CA GLU A 145 8.46 -4.31 3.86
C GLU A 145 7.62 -3.15 4.43
N GLY A 146 6.50 -3.45 5.09
CA GLY A 146 5.66 -2.48 5.80
C GLY A 146 4.39 -2.06 5.06
N GLY A 147 4.07 -2.68 3.92
CA GLY A 147 2.81 -2.49 3.23
C GLY A 147 1.61 -2.95 4.06
N ILE A 148 0.49 -2.24 3.92
CA ILE A 148 -0.75 -2.52 4.66
C ILE A 148 -1.83 -2.99 3.70
N ILE A 149 -2.38 -4.19 3.91
CA ILE A 149 -3.55 -4.68 3.17
C ILE A 149 -4.78 -4.51 4.04
N ILE A 150 -5.82 -3.90 3.48
CA ILE A 150 -7.15 -3.84 4.07
C ILE A 150 -8.10 -4.48 3.07
N MET A 151 -8.77 -5.56 3.46
CA MET A 151 -9.79 -6.17 2.63
C MET A 151 -11.12 -6.20 3.37
N MET A 152 -12.15 -5.77 2.66
CA MET A 152 -13.52 -5.67 3.12
C MET A 152 -14.31 -6.71 2.33
N ASP A 153 -14.92 -7.65 3.04
CA ASP A 153 -15.83 -8.62 2.45
C ASP A 153 -16.94 -8.89 3.47
N PHE A 154 -18.09 -9.34 2.97
CA PHE A 154 -19.11 -9.92 3.82
C PHE A 154 -18.67 -11.33 4.22
N VAL A 155 -18.53 -11.57 5.53
CA VAL A 155 -18.20 -12.92 6.03
C VAL A 155 -19.44 -13.79 5.97
N SER A 156 -19.33 -14.91 5.26
CA SER A 156 -20.38 -15.93 5.15
C SER A 156 -19.79 -17.33 5.35
N ASP A 157 -20.55 -18.23 5.98
CA ASP A 157 -20.17 -19.63 6.19
C ASP A 157 -20.14 -20.44 4.87
N GLU A 158 -20.71 -19.90 3.79
CA GLU A 158 -20.60 -20.51 2.47
C GLU A 158 -19.59 -19.75 1.61
N THR A 159 -18.57 -20.46 1.13
CA THR A 159 -17.47 -19.90 0.30
C THR A 159 -17.96 -19.22 -1.00
N ILE A 160 -19.15 -19.56 -1.47
CA ILE A 160 -19.78 -18.87 -2.61
C ILE A 160 -20.20 -17.44 -2.29
N TYR A 161 -20.36 -17.11 -1.01
CA TYR A 161 -20.82 -15.82 -0.51
C TYR A 161 -19.68 -15.00 0.14
N ALA A 162 -18.46 -15.52 0.16
CA ALA A 162 -17.26 -14.82 0.63
C ALA A 162 -16.09 -15.11 -0.33
N PRO A 163 -16.17 -14.65 -1.60
CA PRO A 163 -15.25 -15.04 -2.65
C PRO A 163 -13.83 -14.53 -2.43
N LEU A 164 -13.59 -13.57 -1.54
CA LEU A 164 -12.24 -13.02 -1.32
C LEU A 164 -11.40 -13.80 -0.29
N ILE A 165 -11.99 -14.73 0.47
CA ILE A 165 -11.26 -15.55 1.46
C ILE A 165 -10.00 -16.23 0.89
N PRO A 166 -10.00 -16.82 -0.32
CA PRO A 166 -8.80 -17.43 -0.90
C PRO A 166 -7.62 -16.47 -1.03
N ILE A 167 -7.87 -15.16 -1.21
CA ILE A 167 -6.80 -14.16 -1.24
C ILE A 167 -6.03 -14.17 0.07
N TYR A 168 -6.70 -14.22 1.23
CA TYR A 168 -5.99 -14.31 2.52
C TYR A 168 -5.21 -15.62 2.65
N ASN A 169 -5.90 -16.74 2.41
CA ASN A 169 -5.39 -18.08 2.68
C ASN A 169 -4.22 -18.49 1.76
N GLU A 170 -4.23 -18.03 0.51
CA GLU A 170 -3.30 -18.51 -0.51
C GLU A 170 -2.17 -17.52 -0.83
N THR A 171 -2.27 -16.26 -0.40
CA THR A 171 -1.18 -15.28 -0.54
C THR A 171 -0.21 -15.28 0.64
N GLY A 172 -0.44 -16.13 1.65
CA GLY A 172 0.40 -16.25 2.83
C GLY A 172 0.20 -15.14 3.87
N LEU A 173 -0.87 -14.36 3.75
CA LEU A 173 -1.19 -13.25 4.65
C LEU A 173 -1.84 -13.71 5.96
N MET A 174 -2.89 -14.54 5.86
CA MET A 174 -3.66 -15.03 7.00
C MET A 174 -4.27 -16.38 6.68
N ASN A 175 -4.43 -17.24 7.70
CA ASN A 175 -5.24 -18.44 7.59
C ASN A 175 -6.58 -18.21 8.27
N ILE A 176 -7.64 -18.11 7.48
CA ILE A 176 -9.03 -18.00 7.92
C ILE A 176 -9.66 -19.39 7.81
N GLU A 177 -10.11 -19.93 8.95
CA GLU A 177 -10.78 -21.23 9.08
C GLU A 177 -12.26 -21.20 8.67
#